data_AF-A0A815NY61-F1
#
_entry.id   AF-A0A815NY61-F1
#
_cell.length_a   1.000
_cell.length_b   1.000
_cell.length_c   1.000
_cell.angle_alpha   90.00
_cell.angle_beta   90.00
_cell.angle_gamma   90.00
#
_symmetry.space_group_name_H-M   'P 1'
#
loop_
_entity.id
_entity.type
_entity.pdbx_description
1 polymer ?
#
loop_
_entity_poly.entity_id
_entity_poly.type
_entity_poly.pdbx_seq_one_letter_code
_entity_poly.pdbx_strand_id
1 'polypeptide(L)'
;MPSCYVCSSIFQCLLIILMISLKKSLSINDNQHQNLQADVGQDVTMSCLFDEDKIEQVSFMRQMTGDILSLGSELFVQESSSIQHIKLIKFSPNRLDLKLISVNQNDSGIYTCMLNDEKLTSFSLEIFVPPRFLSYYPIEGSVSYAENTTMNLSCRAFAIPSANITWIYRDNNKQSKTIQNGESVYISSLRPSDSGSYECIASNHFHASISRSFYVTVQYSPRLMIFNEKIVRDVQGTVLVKCRVCSIPEVMQINWLRHDHIINDVNILTKTHPIDHQCSETIMEIVDLSEYQFGRYECQAENILGKNSVFVDVEQSSRIVKTKHYEHHANEFNRNGRTALLIDKDQQSNNTHSILRIETPKSLGNANRFSYFLINNPITLIRYFELKHQSHWEMRIDSPIFLYY
;
A
#
# COMPACT_ATOMS: atom_id res chain seq x y z
N MET A 1 -31.85 80.65 -29.27
CA MET A 1 -32.17 79.27 -28.82
C MET A 1 -30.92 78.66 -28.19
N PRO A 2 -31.08 77.78 -27.19
CA PRO A 2 -30.88 77.93 -25.74
C PRO A 2 -29.40 77.75 -25.30
N SER A 3 -28.95 78.07 -24.08
CA SER A 3 -29.10 77.18 -22.91
C SER A 3 -28.31 77.68 -21.68
N CYS A 4 -28.85 77.32 -20.51
CA CYS A 4 -28.34 77.22 -19.14
C CYS A 4 -26.80 77.12 -19.00
N TYR A 5 -26.15 77.61 -17.93
CA TYR A 5 -26.29 77.08 -16.57
C TYR A 5 -25.74 78.04 -15.50
N VAL A 6 -26.57 78.25 -14.49
CA VAL A 6 -26.18 78.57 -13.10
C VAL A 6 -25.45 77.37 -12.51
N CYS A 7 -24.24 77.57 -11.95
CA CYS A 7 -23.76 76.87 -10.74
C CYS A 7 -22.37 77.39 -10.31
N SER A 8 -22.37 78.57 -9.67
CA SER A 8 -21.21 79.15 -8.97
C SER A 8 -21.20 78.81 -7.46
N SER A 9 -21.89 77.75 -7.02
CA SER A 9 -22.09 77.48 -5.58
C SER A 9 -21.74 76.07 -5.12
N ILE A 10 -21.35 75.15 -6.02
CA ILE A 10 -21.00 73.77 -5.66
C ILE A 10 -19.49 73.62 -5.39
N PHE A 11 -18.63 74.35 -6.12
CA PHE A 11 -17.17 74.27 -5.91
C PHE A 11 -16.68 74.93 -4.61
N GLN A 12 -17.41 75.93 -4.10
CA GLN A 12 -17.11 76.57 -2.81
C GLN A 12 -17.70 75.82 -1.61
N CYS A 13 -18.73 74.99 -1.80
CA CYS A 13 -19.25 74.10 -0.75
C CYS A 13 -18.42 72.82 -0.58
N LEU A 14 -17.81 72.29 -1.65
CA LEU A 14 -16.99 71.07 -1.55
C LEU A 14 -15.67 71.27 -0.78
N LEU A 15 -15.09 72.47 -0.83
CA LEU A 15 -13.89 72.80 -0.04
C LEU A 15 -14.21 73.04 1.44
N ILE A 16 -15.42 73.50 1.77
CA ILE A 16 -15.86 73.70 3.16
C ILE A 16 -16.33 72.36 3.78
N ILE A 17 -16.94 71.46 3.01
CA ILE A 17 -17.31 70.11 3.50
C ILE A 17 -16.06 69.22 3.66
N LEU A 18 -15.00 69.40 2.86
CA LEU A 18 -13.71 68.73 3.12
C LEU A 18 -12.97 69.30 4.35
N MET A 19 -13.15 70.58 4.68
CA MET A 19 -12.56 71.20 5.88
C MET A 19 -13.37 70.96 7.17
N ILE A 20 -14.63 70.50 7.06
CA ILE A 20 -15.48 70.18 8.23
C ILE A 20 -15.42 68.68 8.60
N SER A 21 -14.88 67.81 7.74
CA SER A 21 -14.63 66.39 8.07
C SER A 21 -13.33 66.15 8.87
N LEU A 22 -12.43 67.15 8.95
CA LEU A 22 -11.14 67.04 9.66
C LEU A 22 -11.07 67.81 10.98
N LYS A 23 -12.22 68.26 11.49
CA LYS A 23 -12.35 68.74 12.88
C LYS A 23 -13.35 67.88 13.64
N LYS A 24 -13.16 66.55 13.61
CA LYS A 24 -13.43 65.79 14.82
C LYS A 24 -12.21 66.01 15.69
N SER A 25 -12.36 66.89 16.67
CA SER A 25 -11.53 66.93 17.85
C SER A 25 -11.41 65.49 18.36
N LEU A 26 -10.33 64.80 17.97
CA LEU A 26 -9.87 63.66 18.72
C LEU A 26 -9.37 64.29 20.02
N SER A 27 -10.27 64.29 21.01
CA SER A 27 -9.85 64.17 22.39
C SER A 27 -8.71 63.16 22.41
N ILE A 28 -7.53 63.64 22.74
CA ILE A 28 -6.39 62.83 23.16
C ILE A 28 -6.86 62.11 24.42
N ASN A 29 -7.54 60.98 24.24
CA ASN A 29 -7.87 59.97 25.24
C ASN A 29 -8.66 58.81 24.61
N ASP A 30 -8.12 58.24 23.54
CA ASP A 30 -8.35 56.83 23.27
C ASP A 30 -7.01 56.16 23.54
N ASN A 31 -6.94 55.45 24.68
CA ASN A 31 -5.84 54.55 25.02
C ASN A 31 -5.74 53.48 23.93
N GLN A 32 -5.09 53.78 22.79
CA GLN A 32 -5.09 52.90 21.65
C GLN A 32 -4.32 51.62 22.01
N HIS A 33 -5.02 50.49 21.93
CA HIS A 33 -4.43 49.17 22.07
C HIS A 33 -4.36 48.55 20.68
N GLN A 34 -3.16 48.21 20.23
CA GLN A 34 -2.91 47.65 18.90
C GLN A 34 -2.39 46.22 19.03
N ASN A 35 -2.98 45.30 18.27
CA ASN A 35 -2.48 43.93 18.17
C ASN A 35 -1.56 43.84 16.96
N LEU A 36 -0.30 43.48 17.20
CA LEU A 36 0.71 43.29 16.18
C LEU A 36 1.06 41.80 16.09
N GLN A 37 1.16 41.31 14.87
CA GLN A 37 1.55 39.93 14.58
C GLN A 37 2.75 39.95 13.64
N ALA A 38 3.75 39.12 13.93
CA ALA A 38 4.94 39.01 13.10
C ALA A 38 5.50 37.58 13.12
N ASP A 39 6.14 37.20 12.03
CA ASP A 39 6.92 35.96 12.00
C ASP A 39 8.33 36.20 12.56
N VAL A 40 8.91 35.17 13.18
CA VAL A 40 10.32 35.21 13.60
C VAL A 40 11.22 35.64 12.42
N GLY A 41 12.11 36.59 12.70
CA GLY A 41 13.03 37.19 11.72
C GLY A 41 12.48 38.41 10.99
N GLN A 42 11.21 38.80 11.18
CA GLN A 42 10.68 40.05 10.65
C GLN A 42 11.03 41.26 11.51
N ASP A 43 10.98 42.45 10.92
CA ASP A 43 11.08 43.71 11.64
C ASP A 43 9.70 44.19 12.09
N VAL A 44 9.56 44.63 13.33
CA VAL A 44 8.32 45.19 13.88
C VAL A 44 8.58 46.63 14.31
N THR A 45 7.65 47.53 13.99
CA THR A 45 7.74 48.94 14.38
C THR A 45 6.50 49.34 15.17
N MET A 46 6.71 49.89 16.35
CA MET A 46 5.67 50.41 17.24
C MET A 46 5.76 51.92 17.28
N SER A 47 4.73 52.58 16.75
CA SER A 47 4.72 54.04 16.58
C SER A 47 3.99 54.74 17.71
N CYS A 48 4.71 55.56 18.46
CA CYS A 48 4.13 56.41 19.48
C CYS A 48 3.93 57.84 18.96
N LEU A 49 2.70 58.34 19.08
CA LEU A 49 2.30 59.69 18.72
C LEU A 49 2.03 60.50 19.98
N PHE A 50 2.56 61.71 20.06
CA PHE A 50 2.46 62.60 21.22
C PHE A 50 2.44 64.07 20.77
N ASP A 51 2.06 64.99 21.66
CA ASP A 51 2.07 66.42 21.32
C ASP A 51 3.49 66.93 21.02
N GLU A 52 3.63 67.90 20.11
CA GLU A 52 4.94 68.47 19.76
C GLU A 52 5.72 68.96 20.99
N ASP A 53 7.06 68.87 20.91
CA ASP A 53 8.04 69.26 21.94
C ASP A 53 8.06 68.45 23.25
N LYS A 54 7.32 67.33 23.34
CA LYS A 54 7.32 66.46 24.53
C LYS A 54 8.22 65.22 24.45
N ILE A 55 9.08 65.11 23.43
CA ILE A 55 9.86 63.88 23.16
C ILE A 55 10.67 63.39 24.37
N GLU A 56 11.33 64.28 25.11
CA GLU A 56 12.16 63.93 26.28
C GLU A 56 11.36 63.33 27.45
N GLN A 57 10.03 63.45 27.42
CA GLN A 57 9.10 62.90 28.41
C GLN A 57 8.46 61.58 27.95
N VAL A 58 8.75 61.14 26.72
CA VAL A 58 8.20 59.93 26.13
C VAL A 58 9.08 58.74 26.51
N SER A 59 8.45 57.65 26.96
CA SER A 59 9.15 56.42 27.30
C SER A 59 8.44 55.21 26.69
N PHE A 60 9.23 54.27 26.17
CA PHE A 60 8.74 52.92 25.90
C PHE A 60 9.09 52.00 27.06
N MET A 61 8.14 51.18 27.47
CA MET A 61 8.36 50.14 28.47
C MET A 61 7.79 48.80 28.03
N ARG A 62 8.39 47.72 28.51
CA ARG A 62 7.87 46.37 28.38
C ARG A 62 7.08 46.01 29.64
N GLN A 63 5.77 45.86 29.50
CA GLN A 63 4.87 45.74 30.66
C GLN A 63 5.10 44.47 31.48
N MET A 64 5.44 43.36 30.83
CA MET A 64 5.62 42.06 31.50
C MET A 64 6.84 42.01 32.42
N THR A 65 7.93 42.66 32.04
CA THR A 65 9.17 42.68 32.82
C THR A 65 9.30 43.93 33.68
N GLY A 66 8.53 44.99 33.36
CA GLY A 66 8.66 46.29 34.01
C GLY A 66 9.86 47.09 33.50
N ASP A 67 10.55 46.60 32.47
CA ASP A 67 11.74 47.26 31.92
C ASP A 67 11.33 48.52 31.16
N ILE A 68 11.94 49.65 31.53
CA ILE A 68 11.91 50.87 30.72
C ILE A 68 12.93 50.68 29.61
N LEU A 69 12.47 50.60 28.37
CA LEU A 69 13.30 50.37 27.18
C LEU A 69 13.89 51.68 26.66
N SER A 70 13.19 52.80 26.83
CA SER A 70 13.65 54.12 26.40
C SER A 70 13.09 55.24 27.26
N LEU A 71 13.80 56.37 27.27
CA LEU A 71 13.34 57.68 27.73
C LEU A 71 13.89 58.73 26.76
N GLY A 72 13.02 59.54 26.19
CA GLY A 72 13.41 60.46 25.13
C GLY A 72 13.96 59.73 23.91
N SER A 73 15.09 60.21 23.41
CA SER A 73 15.80 59.59 22.28
C SER A 73 16.84 58.54 22.72
N GLU A 74 16.88 58.18 24.00
CA GLU A 74 17.85 57.25 24.57
C GLU A 74 17.23 55.88 24.86
N LEU A 75 17.98 54.81 24.56
CA LEU A 75 17.61 53.42 24.86
C LEU A 75 18.28 52.97 26.17
N PHE A 76 17.51 52.41 27.09
CA PHE A 76 17.95 51.85 28.37
C PHE A 76 17.76 50.33 28.34
N VAL A 77 18.69 49.61 27.73
CA VAL A 77 18.60 48.14 27.70
C VAL A 77 19.87 47.58 28.34
N GLN A 78 19.70 46.82 29.44
CA GLN A 78 20.79 46.19 30.19
C GLN A 78 21.52 45.14 29.34
N GLU A 79 22.84 45.00 29.55
CA GLU A 79 23.85 44.22 28.81
C GLU A 79 23.51 42.72 28.58
N SER A 80 22.46 42.46 27.80
CA SER A 80 22.05 41.15 27.31
C SER A 80 22.02 41.17 25.78
N SER A 81 22.23 40.01 25.14
CA SER A 81 22.17 39.81 23.69
C SER A 81 20.89 40.32 23.00
N SER A 82 19.85 40.65 23.77
CA SER A 82 18.60 41.29 23.32
C SER A 82 18.74 42.77 22.91
N ILE A 83 19.85 43.45 23.24
CA ILE A 83 20.04 44.88 22.93
C ILE A 83 20.26 45.14 21.43
N GLN A 84 20.89 44.21 20.71
CA GLN A 84 21.45 44.52 19.37
C GLN A 84 20.39 44.68 18.28
N HIS A 85 19.14 44.32 18.56
CA HIS A 85 18.06 44.36 17.58
C HIS A 85 16.97 45.38 17.88
N ILE A 86 17.11 46.23 18.90
CA ILE A 86 16.15 47.32 19.19
C ILE A 86 16.70 48.67 18.73
N LYS A 87 15.89 49.47 18.03
CA LYS A 87 16.24 50.84 17.59
C LYS A 87 15.11 51.82 17.90
N LEU A 88 15.48 53.03 18.29
CA LEU A 88 14.56 54.17 18.28
C LEU A 88 14.73 54.94 16.98
N ILE A 89 13.61 55.31 16.37
CA ILE A 89 13.58 56.11 15.14
C ILE A 89 12.70 57.33 15.42
N LYS A 90 13.32 58.51 15.46
CA LYS A 90 12.61 59.78 15.49
C LYS A 90 12.14 60.12 14.09
N PHE A 91 10.86 59.90 13.81
CA PHE A 91 10.29 60.14 12.48
C PHE A 91 9.87 61.60 12.28
N SER A 92 9.29 62.22 13.31
CA SER A 92 8.85 63.62 13.33
C SER A 92 8.85 64.18 14.76
N PRO A 93 8.65 65.49 14.99
CA PRO A 93 8.62 66.09 16.33
C PRO A 93 7.57 65.49 17.27
N ASN A 94 6.52 64.88 16.71
CA ASN A 94 5.37 64.27 17.38
C ASN A 94 5.33 62.74 17.24
N ARG A 95 6.38 62.10 16.69
CA ARG A 95 6.41 60.65 16.47
C ARG A 95 7.77 60.02 16.80
N LEU A 96 7.73 59.06 17.71
CA LEU A 96 8.85 58.22 18.09
C LEU A 96 8.48 56.76 17.87
N ASP A 97 9.30 56.06 17.09
CA ASP A 97 9.07 54.66 16.75
C ASP A 97 10.08 53.76 17.49
N LEU A 98 9.57 52.73 18.17
CA LEU A 98 10.37 51.62 18.69
C LEU A 98 10.38 50.51 17.65
N LYS A 99 11.54 50.27 17.03
CA LYS A 99 11.73 49.24 16.01
C LYS A 99 12.48 48.04 16.60
N LEU A 100 11.87 46.87 16.57
CA LEU A 100 12.51 45.58 16.82
C LEU A 100 12.92 44.99 15.46
N ILE A 101 14.18 44.64 15.30
CA ILE A 101 14.77 44.07 14.10
C ILE A 101 14.80 42.55 14.26
N SER A 102 14.46 41.80 13.22
CA SER A 102 14.58 40.34 13.22
C SER A 102 14.06 39.68 14.50
N VAL A 103 12.79 39.91 14.82
CA VAL A 103 12.17 39.50 16.08
C VAL A 103 12.30 38.00 16.35
N ASN A 104 12.40 37.62 17.62
CA ASN A 104 12.41 36.24 18.07
C ASN A 104 11.24 35.97 19.04
N GLN A 105 10.96 34.70 19.35
CA GLN A 105 9.81 34.34 20.21
C GLN A 105 9.76 35.13 21.54
N ASN A 106 10.91 35.40 22.15
CA ASN A 106 11.00 36.09 23.44
C ASN A 106 10.69 37.58 23.36
N ASP A 107 10.51 38.15 22.17
CA ASP A 107 10.06 39.54 21.99
C ASP A 107 8.52 39.66 22.08
N SER A 108 7.79 38.54 22.19
CA SER A 108 6.33 38.59 22.38
C SER A 108 5.97 39.27 23.71
N GLY A 109 4.86 40.00 23.73
CA GLY A 109 4.34 40.63 24.94
C GLY A 109 3.77 42.01 24.70
N ILE A 110 3.51 42.72 25.81
CA ILE A 110 2.89 44.05 25.76
C ILE A 110 3.96 45.13 25.92
N TYR A 111 4.02 46.01 24.93
CA TYR A 111 4.84 47.21 24.91
C TYR A 111 3.95 48.43 25.08
N THR A 112 4.37 49.38 25.91
CA THR A 112 3.57 50.57 26.19
C THR A 112 4.41 51.80 25.94
N CYS A 113 3.85 52.76 25.20
CA CYS A 113 4.37 54.11 25.14
C CYS A 113 3.66 54.97 26.18
N MET A 114 4.44 55.69 26.96
CA MET A 114 3.96 56.60 28.00
C MET A 114 4.50 58.01 27.79
N LEU A 115 3.76 58.98 28.29
CA LEU A 115 4.14 60.39 28.39
C LEU A 115 3.88 60.83 29.83
N ASN A 116 4.93 61.16 30.58
CA ASN A 116 4.83 61.49 32.02
C ASN A 116 4.00 60.48 32.82
N ASP A 117 4.33 59.19 32.67
CA ASP A 117 3.62 58.05 33.30
C ASP A 117 2.15 57.86 32.86
N GLU A 118 1.64 58.69 31.94
CA GLU A 118 0.33 58.47 31.31
C GLU A 118 0.49 57.62 30.06
N LYS A 119 -0.29 56.54 29.98
CA LYS A 119 -0.29 55.67 28.80
C LYS A 119 -0.83 56.44 27.58
N LEU A 120 -0.03 56.50 26.52
CA LEU A 120 -0.48 57.00 25.21
C LEU A 120 -1.04 55.88 24.35
N THR A 121 -0.27 54.80 24.20
CA THR A 121 -0.62 53.66 23.36
C THR A 121 0.02 52.39 23.90
N SER A 122 -0.61 51.25 23.62
CA SER A 122 -0.12 49.92 23.99
C SER A 122 -0.17 48.98 22.78
N PHE A 123 0.83 48.13 22.66
CA PHE A 123 1.00 47.18 21.58
C PHE A 123 1.08 45.77 22.17
N SER A 124 0.16 44.89 21.81
CA SER A 124 0.26 43.46 22.08
C SER A 124 0.95 42.80 20.88
N LEU A 125 2.22 42.43 21.04
CA LEU A 125 3.01 41.77 20.00
C LEU A 125 2.96 40.25 20.20
N GLU A 126 2.40 39.55 19.21
CA GLU A 126 2.41 38.10 19.11
C GLU A 126 3.34 37.65 17.98
N ILE A 127 4.28 36.75 18.30
CA ILE A 127 5.26 36.26 17.33
C ILE A 127 4.98 34.81 17.00
N PHE A 128 4.86 34.54 15.71
CA PHE A 128 4.60 33.21 15.20
C PHE A 128 5.88 32.57 14.64
N VAL A 129 5.90 31.24 14.72
CA VAL A 129 6.95 30.43 14.10
C VAL A 129 6.32 29.49 13.08
N PRO A 130 6.69 29.61 11.79
CA PRO A 130 6.18 28.72 10.77
C PRO A 130 6.59 27.26 11.06
N PRO A 131 5.76 26.28 10.69
CA PRO A 131 6.10 24.87 10.83
C PRO A 131 7.44 24.54 10.18
N ARG A 132 8.27 23.82 10.92
CA ARG A 132 9.50 23.20 10.40
C ARG A 132 9.62 21.79 10.95
N PHE A 133 9.96 20.84 10.10
CA PHE A 133 10.18 19.47 10.56
C PHE A 133 11.46 19.38 11.39
N LEU A 134 11.38 18.64 12.49
CA LEU A 134 12.54 18.22 13.26
C LEU A 134 13.14 16.99 12.56
N SER A 135 14.46 16.94 12.44
CA SER A 135 15.14 15.77 11.87
C SER A 135 14.99 14.58 12.81
N TYR A 136 14.28 13.55 12.35
CA TYR A 136 14.08 12.27 13.04
C TYR A 136 14.19 11.12 12.05
N TYR A 137 14.46 9.92 12.58
CA TYR A 137 14.55 8.68 11.80
C TYR A 137 13.22 7.92 11.81
N PRO A 138 12.78 7.30 10.70
CA PRO A 138 13.39 7.36 9.38
C PRO A 138 13.31 8.79 8.80
N ILE A 139 14.38 9.19 8.10
CA ILE A 139 14.40 10.43 7.32
C ILE A 139 13.53 10.19 6.07
N GLU A 140 12.95 11.25 5.50
CA GLU A 140 12.12 11.17 4.29
C GLU A 140 12.73 10.25 3.22
N GLY A 141 11.89 9.50 2.51
CA GLY A 141 12.32 8.57 1.47
C GLY A 141 11.72 7.18 1.63
N SER A 142 12.44 6.17 1.13
CA SER A 142 11.96 4.79 1.07
C SER A 142 12.37 3.99 2.32
N VAL A 143 11.39 3.36 2.96
CA VAL A 143 11.60 2.50 4.14
C VAL A 143 11.01 1.13 3.85
N SER A 144 11.71 0.07 4.26
CA SER A 144 11.26 -1.30 4.07
C SER A 144 11.00 -2.00 5.40
N TYR A 145 9.93 -2.77 5.46
CA TYR A 145 9.55 -3.59 6.61
C TYR A 145 9.23 -5.01 6.15
N ALA A 146 9.53 -6.02 6.96
CA ALA A 146 9.13 -7.39 6.65
C ALA A 146 7.63 -7.61 6.93
N GLU A 147 6.99 -8.52 6.19
CA GLU A 147 5.62 -8.95 6.43
C GLU A 147 5.42 -9.44 7.87
N ASN A 148 4.22 -9.26 8.41
CA ASN A 148 3.83 -9.61 9.78
C ASN A 148 4.60 -8.88 10.89
N THR A 149 5.44 -7.90 10.55
CA THR A 149 6.08 -7.01 11.53
C THR A 149 5.20 -5.78 11.82
N THR A 150 5.70 -4.90 12.68
CA THR A 150 5.05 -3.63 13.00
C THR A 150 5.88 -2.47 12.45
N MET A 151 5.25 -1.61 11.66
CA MET A 151 5.84 -0.36 11.21
C MET A 151 5.64 0.75 12.23
N ASN A 152 6.65 1.62 12.37
CA ASN A 152 6.55 2.88 13.08
C ASN A 152 7.17 4.01 12.24
N LEU A 153 6.36 4.96 11.82
CA LEU A 153 6.84 6.19 11.19
C LEU A 153 6.63 7.36 12.16
N SER A 154 7.66 8.20 12.31
CA SER A 154 7.61 9.38 13.18
C SER A 154 7.81 10.66 12.36
N CYS A 155 6.99 11.67 12.65
CA CYS A 155 7.01 12.96 12.01
C CYS A 155 6.71 14.04 13.05
N ARG A 156 7.73 14.83 13.37
CA ARG A 156 7.67 15.90 14.36
C ARG A 156 7.93 17.23 13.69
N ALA A 157 7.14 18.23 14.03
CA ALA A 157 7.33 19.60 13.57
C ALA A 157 7.29 20.57 14.74
N PHE A 158 8.17 21.56 14.70
CA PHE A 158 8.12 22.70 15.59
C PHE A 158 7.40 23.85 14.89
N ALA A 159 6.44 24.46 15.60
CA ALA A 159 5.73 25.66 15.17
C ALA A 159 5.20 26.39 16.41
N ILE A 160 4.91 27.68 16.26
CA ILE A 160 4.22 28.49 17.26
C ILE A 160 3.08 29.24 16.56
N PRO A 161 1.81 29.00 16.95
CA PRO A 161 1.34 27.96 17.87
C PRO A 161 1.70 26.55 17.41
N SER A 162 1.63 25.58 18.34
CA SER A 162 2.05 24.19 18.07
C SER A 162 1.37 23.61 16.83
N ALA A 163 2.15 22.93 15.99
CA ALA A 163 1.64 22.32 14.77
C ALA A 163 0.81 21.07 15.08
N ASN A 164 -0.31 20.92 14.36
CA ASN A 164 -1.08 19.67 14.33
C ASN A 164 -0.52 18.76 13.24
N ILE A 165 -0.15 17.54 13.63
CA ILE A 165 0.35 16.49 12.72
C ILE A 165 -0.80 15.55 12.34
N THR A 166 -0.96 15.32 11.04
CA THR A 166 -1.93 14.38 10.48
C THR A 166 -1.25 13.45 9.48
N TRP A 167 -1.62 12.17 9.46
CA TRP A 167 -1.07 11.17 8.55
C TRP A 167 -2.08 10.80 7.47
N ILE A 168 -1.61 10.78 6.23
CA ILE A 168 -2.37 10.39 5.05
C ILE A 168 -1.67 9.19 4.40
N TYR A 169 -2.39 8.10 4.24
CA TYR A 169 -1.97 6.99 3.37
C TYR A 169 -2.51 7.22 1.96
N ARG A 170 -1.65 7.02 0.96
CA ARG A 170 -2.02 6.94 -0.45
C ARG A 170 -1.63 5.57 -1.00
N ASP A 171 -2.63 4.84 -1.45
CA ASP A 171 -2.42 3.56 -2.15
C ASP A 171 -1.84 3.78 -3.55
N ASN A 172 -1.49 2.69 -4.23
CA ASN A 172 -0.95 2.73 -5.59
C ASN A 172 -1.97 3.26 -6.63
N ASN A 173 -3.27 3.26 -6.32
CA ASN A 173 -4.33 3.83 -7.14
C ASN A 173 -4.60 5.31 -6.83
N LYS A 174 -3.73 5.95 -6.03
CA LYS A 174 -3.81 7.34 -5.59
C LYS A 174 -5.04 7.67 -4.74
N GLN A 175 -5.71 6.68 -4.16
CA GLN A 175 -6.75 6.93 -3.17
C GLN A 175 -6.10 7.35 -1.86
N SER A 176 -6.51 8.49 -1.33
CA SER A 176 -5.97 9.04 -0.08
C SER A 176 -6.92 8.82 1.08
N LYS A 177 -6.39 8.39 2.23
CA LYS A 177 -7.14 8.23 3.48
C LYS A 177 -6.33 8.79 4.65
N THR A 178 -6.96 9.60 5.49
CA THR A 178 -6.39 9.98 6.78
C THR A 178 -6.40 8.75 7.70
N ILE A 179 -5.22 8.37 8.20
CA ILE A 179 -5.05 7.13 8.97
C ILE A 179 -4.89 7.39 10.47
N GLN A 180 -4.21 8.47 10.85
CA GLN A 180 -3.91 8.76 12.25
C GLN A 180 -3.56 10.24 12.46
N ASN A 181 -3.85 10.75 13.66
CA ASN A 181 -3.37 12.05 14.12
C ASN A 181 -2.27 11.86 15.16
N GLY A 182 -1.32 12.80 15.20
CA GLY A 182 -0.20 12.79 16.12
C GLY A 182 1.14 12.52 15.43
N GLU A 183 2.21 12.63 16.22
CA GLU A 183 3.58 12.63 15.71
C GLU A 183 4.06 11.28 15.18
N SER A 184 3.31 10.20 15.36
CA SER A 184 3.72 8.86 14.91
C SER A 184 2.54 8.01 14.48
N VAL A 185 2.77 7.13 13.52
CA VAL A 185 1.80 6.14 13.05
C VAL A 185 2.36 4.73 13.23
N TYR A 186 1.51 3.84 13.76
CA TYR A 186 1.85 2.45 14.03
C TYR A 186 0.90 1.52 13.30
N ILE A 187 1.44 0.59 12.51
CA ILE A 187 0.66 -0.44 11.81
C ILE A 187 1.28 -1.78 12.12
N SER A 188 0.54 -2.62 12.84
CA SER A 188 0.94 -3.98 13.21
C SER A 188 0.49 -4.99 12.16
N SER A 189 1.18 -6.13 12.11
CA SER A 189 0.83 -7.25 11.22
C SER A 189 0.77 -6.83 9.74
N LEU A 190 1.84 -6.15 9.30
CA LEU A 190 1.94 -5.61 7.95
C LEU A 190 1.68 -6.66 6.87
N ARG A 191 0.95 -6.24 5.84
CA ARG A 191 0.65 -7.01 4.64
C ARG A 191 1.25 -6.32 3.40
N PRO A 192 1.47 -7.03 2.29
CA PRO A 192 1.94 -6.42 1.04
C PRO A 192 1.07 -5.25 0.56
N SER A 193 -0.24 -5.31 0.83
CA SER A 193 -1.21 -4.24 0.52
C SER A 193 -0.98 -2.94 1.31
N ASP A 194 -0.24 -2.98 2.42
CA ASP A 194 0.07 -1.79 3.22
C ASP A 194 1.26 -1.01 2.65
N SER A 195 1.91 -1.54 1.60
CA SER A 195 2.90 -0.80 0.82
C SER A 195 2.25 0.41 0.15
N GLY A 196 2.97 1.52 0.06
CA GLY A 196 2.45 2.75 -0.55
C GLY A 196 3.09 4.00 0.03
N SER A 197 2.50 5.15 -0.28
CA SER A 197 3.00 6.45 0.19
C SER A 197 2.28 6.87 1.46
N TYR A 198 3.06 7.20 2.49
CA TYR A 198 2.59 7.72 3.77
C TYR A 198 3.09 9.15 3.89
N GLU A 199 2.18 10.12 3.96
CA GLU A 199 2.48 11.53 4.06
C GLU A 199 2.04 12.06 5.42
N CYS A 200 2.98 12.66 6.17
CA CYS A 200 2.61 13.46 7.33
C CYS A 200 2.48 14.93 6.93
N ILE A 201 1.45 15.59 7.42
CA ILE A 201 1.19 17.00 7.20
C ILE A 201 1.25 17.70 8.55
N ALA A 202 2.13 18.70 8.66
CA ALA A 202 2.22 19.60 9.80
C ALA A 202 1.52 20.91 9.46
N SER A 203 0.46 21.21 10.22
CA SER A 203 -0.39 22.38 10.01
C SER A 203 -0.34 23.32 11.22
N ASN A 204 -0.17 24.61 10.96
CA ASN A 204 -0.39 25.69 11.93
C ASN A 204 -1.40 26.65 11.31
N HIS A 205 -2.40 27.11 12.06
CA HIS A 205 -3.51 27.91 11.54
C HIS A 205 -3.06 29.19 10.81
N PHE A 206 -1.89 29.72 11.16
CA PHE A 206 -1.36 30.99 10.66
C PHE A 206 -0.45 30.85 9.44
N HIS A 207 -0.03 29.63 9.07
CA HIS A 207 0.94 29.40 8.00
C HIS A 207 0.51 28.28 7.06
N ALA A 208 1.12 28.26 5.88
CA ALA A 208 0.99 27.12 4.98
C ALA A 208 1.45 25.83 5.68
N SER A 209 0.69 24.75 5.47
CA SER A 209 1.08 23.44 5.96
C SER A 209 2.27 22.92 5.18
N ILE A 210 3.18 22.24 5.86
CA ILE A 210 4.29 21.52 5.24
C ILE A 210 4.01 20.03 5.30
N SER A 211 4.54 19.27 4.34
CA SER A 211 4.37 17.82 4.32
C SER A 211 5.68 17.09 4.07
N ARG A 212 5.73 15.87 4.58
CA ARG A 212 6.86 14.95 4.46
C ARG A 212 6.33 13.58 4.08
N SER A 213 6.94 12.98 3.06
CA SER A 213 6.49 11.72 2.48
C SER A 213 7.46 10.57 2.74
N PHE A 214 6.90 9.40 3.00
CA PHE A 214 7.60 8.13 3.18
C PHE A 214 7.03 7.13 2.19
N TYR A 215 7.90 6.47 1.43
CA TYR A 215 7.50 5.34 0.60
C TYR A 215 7.77 4.04 1.35
N VAL A 216 6.72 3.35 1.74
CA VAL A 216 6.79 2.12 2.53
C VAL A 216 6.69 0.93 1.60
N THR A 217 7.67 0.03 1.69
CA THR A 217 7.66 -1.27 0.99
C THR A 217 7.58 -2.40 2.01
N VAL A 218 6.55 -3.24 1.92
CA VAL A 218 6.45 -4.45 2.73
C VAL A 218 7.09 -5.62 1.97
N GLN A 219 8.14 -6.18 2.54
CA GLN A 219 8.95 -7.25 1.98
C GLN A 219 8.49 -8.63 2.50
N TYR A 220 8.53 -9.64 1.64
CA TYR A 220 8.14 -11.02 1.93
C TYR A 220 9.01 -12.02 1.16
N SER A 221 9.20 -13.21 1.73
CA SER A 221 9.88 -14.33 1.05
C SER A 221 9.08 -14.79 -0.19
N PRO A 222 9.70 -15.47 -1.16
CA PRO A 222 9.04 -15.78 -2.43
C PRO A 222 7.74 -16.58 -2.24
N ARG A 223 6.69 -16.16 -2.95
CA ARG A 223 5.40 -16.86 -3.04
C ARG A 223 5.30 -17.48 -4.41
N LEU A 224 5.12 -18.80 -4.43
CA LEU A 224 5.10 -19.59 -5.66
C LEU A 224 3.71 -20.15 -5.90
N MET A 225 3.32 -20.22 -7.17
CA MET A 225 2.08 -20.83 -7.63
C MET A 225 2.36 -21.68 -8.86
N ILE A 226 2.06 -22.97 -8.79
CA ILE A 226 2.14 -23.89 -9.93
C ILE A 226 0.77 -23.92 -10.63
N PHE A 227 0.73 -23.81 -11.96
CA PHE A 227 -0.55 -23.75 -12.67
C PHE A 227 -1.24 -25.11 -12.79
N ASN A 228 -0.46 -26.19 -12.85
CA ASN A 228 -0.95 -27.55 -12.86
C ASN A 228 -0.11 -28.36 -11.87
N GLU A 229 -0.71 -28.84 -10.80
CA GLU A 229 -0.03 -29.68 -9.78
C GLU A 229 0.23 -31.10 -10.31
N LYS A 230 -0.55 -31.56 -11.29
CA LYS A 230 -0.42 -32.87 -11.91
C LYS A 230 -0.62 -32.77 -13.41
N ILE A 231 0.31 -33.35 -14.17
CA ILE A 231 0.29 -33.37 -15.63
C ILE A 231 0.38 -34.82 -16.09
N VAL A 232 -0.64 -35.28 -16.80
CA VAL A 232 -0.69 -36.62 -17.40
C VAL A 232 -0.32 -36.54 -18.87
N ARG A 233 0.71 -37.27 -19.28
CA ARG A 233 1.18 -37.37 -20.67
C ARG A 233 1.70 -38.79 -20.94
N ASP A 234 1.67 -39.23 -22.19
CA ASP A 234 2.38 -40.44 -22.58
C ASP A 234 3.81 -40.10 -23.05
N VAL A 235 4.66 -41.11 -23.20
CA VAL A 235 6.01 -40.97 -23.74
C VAL A 235 6.00 -40.30 -25.12
N GLN A 236 7.11 -39.66 -25.49
CA GLN A 236 7.30 -38.87 -26.72
C GLN A 236 6.44 -37.60 -26.80
N GLY A 237 5.68 -37.29 -25.75
CA GLY A 237 4.95 -36.03 -25.62
C GLY A 237 5.82 -34.86 -25.12
N THR A 238 5.30 -33.65 -25.22
CA THR A 238 5.89 -32.45 -24.58
C THR A 238 5.13 -32.13 -23.29
N VAL A 239 5.86 -31.88 -22.21
CA VAL A 239 5.31 -31.41 -20.93
C VAL A 239 5.69 -29.95 -20.76
N LEU A 240 4.71 -29.11 -20.43
CA LEU A 240 4.93 -27.70 -20.13
C LEU A 240 4.42 -27.41 -18.72
N VAL A 241 5.34 -27.06 -17.83
CA VAL A 241 5.06 -26.69 -16.45
C VAL A 241 5.27 -25.19 -16.32
N LYS A 242 4.28 -24.50 -15.78
CA LYS A 242 4.37 -23.08 -15.45
C LYS A 242 4.37 -22.87 -13.95
N CYS A 243 5.29 -22.06 -13.47
CA CYS A 243 5.40 -21.63 -12.08
C CYS A 243 5.49 -20.10 -12.04
N ARG A 244 4.55 -19.47 -11.33
CA ARG A 244 4.59 -18.03 -11.05
C ARG A 244 5.29 -17.82 -9.71
N VAL A 245 6.24 -16.89 -9.68
CA VAL A 245 7.03 -16.54 -8.50
C VAL A 245 6.88 -15.05 -8.24
N CYS A 246 6.34 -14.67 -7.09
CA CYS A 246 6.21 -13.27 -6.67
C CYS A 246 7.00 -13.03 -5.38
N SER A 247 7.77 -11.96 -5.32
CA SER A 247 8.71 -11.68 -4.23
C SER A 247 9.03 -10.20 -4.11
N ILE A 248 9.18 -9.71 -2.88
CA ILE A 248 9.77 -8.41 -2.60
C ILE A 248 10.73 -8.57 -1.40
N PRO A 249 12.03 -8.28 -1.52
CA PRO A 249 12.73 -7.82 -2.72
C PRO A 249 12.78 -8.92 -3.80
N GLU A 250 13.27 -8.54 -4.98
CA GLU A 250 13.40 -9.44 -6.13
C GLU A 250 14.14 -10.74 -5.76
N VAL A 251 13.75 -11.84 -6.43
CA VAL A 251 14.39 -13.14 -6.23
C VAL A 251 15.85 -13.11 -6.69
N MET A 252 16.72 -13.75 -5.93
CA MET A 252 18.13 -13.93 -6.28
C MET A 252 18.33 -15.09 -7.26
N GLN A 253 17.53 -16.15 -7.10
CA GLN A 253 17.58 -17.33 -7.95
C GLN A 253 16.23 -18.04 -8.03
N ILE A 254 15.96 -18.64 -9.19
CA ILE A 254 14.85 -19.57 -9.43
C ILE A 254 15.44 -20.85 -10.00
N ASN A 255 15.21 -21.97 -9.33
CA ASN A 255 15.73 -23.28 -9.69
C ASN A 255 14.59 -24.27 -9.91
N TRP A 256 14.72 -25.07 -10.96
CA TRP A 256 13.92 -26.27 -11.14
C TRP A 256 14.73 -27.46 -10.65
N LEU A 257 14.17 -28.23 -9.71
CA LEU A 257 14.85 -29.37 -9.11
C LEU A 257 14.08 -30.66 -9.33
N ARG A 258 14.83 -31.75 -9.29
CA ARG A 258 14.31 -33.13 -9.25
C ARG A 258 15.20 -33.93 -8.30
N HIS A 259 14.60 -34.59 -7.32
CA HIS A 259 15.34 -35.29 -6.24
C HIS A 259 16.39 -34.39 -5.57
N ASP A 260 16.01 -33.18 -5.19
CA ASP A 260 16.87 -32.17 -4.52
C ASP A 260 18.09 -31.69 -5.35
N HIS A 261 18.16 -32.02 -6.64
CA HIS A 261 19.21 -31.59 -7.54
C HIS A 261 18.68 -30.68 -8.64
N ILE A 262 19.44 -29.64 -8.99
CA ILE A 262 19.13 -28.77 -10.11
C ILE A 262 19.10 -29.63 -11.37
N ILE A 263 18.03 -29.48 -12.16
CA ILE A 263 17.83 -30.26 -13.38
C ILE A 263 18.89 -29.87 -14.40
N ASN A 264 19.73 -30.83 -14.76
CA ASN A 264 20.73 -30.72 -15.83
C ASN A 264 20.44 -31.80 -16.88
N ASP A 265 19.31 -31.68 -17.57
CA ASP A 265 18.86 -32.58 -18.63
C ASP A 265 18.71 -31.79 -19.93
N VAL A 266 19.36 -32.23 -21.00
CA VAL A 266 19.33 -31.59 -22.33
C VAL A 266 17.93 -31.55 -22.94
N ASN A 267 17.05 -32.47 -22.53
CA ASN A 267 15.66 -32.54 -22.97
C ASN A 267 14.74 -31.66 -22.11
N ILE A 268 15.25 -31.00 -21.07
CA ILE A 268 14.48 -30.11 -20.21
C ILE A 268 14.97 -28.67 -20.37
N LEU A 269 14.13 -27.83 -20.97
CA LEU A 269 14.40 -26.42 -21.21
C LEU A 269 13.70 -25.57 -20.15
N THR A 270 14.40 -24.58 -19.60
CA THR A 270 13.82 -23.63 -18.63
C THR A 270 13.86 -22.21 -19.19
N LYS A 271 12.75 -21.48 -19.11
CA LYS A 271 12.65 -20.08 -19.52
C LYS A 271 11.99 -19.27 -18.42
N THR A 272 12.50 -18.07 -18.13
CA THR A 272 11.91 -17.17 -17.13
C THR A 272 11.59 -15.84 -17.79
N HIS A 273 10.37 -15.35 -17.56
CA HIS A 273 9.84 -14.11 -18.11
C HIS A 273 9.31 -13.22 -16.98
N PRO A 274 9.74 -11.95 -16.88
CA PRO A 274 9.17 -11.02 -15.92
C PRO A 274 7.71 -10.70 -16.29
N ILE A 275 6.83 -10.64 -15.30
CA ILE A 275 5.43 -10.21 -15.45
C ILE A 275 5.32 -8.74 -15.07
N ASP A 276 5.84 -8.39 -13.90
CA ASP A 276 5.94 -7.03 -13.36
C ASP A 276 7.17 -6.94 -12.42
N HIS A 277 7.31 -5.82 -11.69
CA HIS A 277 8.43 -5.62 -10.75
C HIS A 277 8.45 -6.57 -9.55
N GLN A 278 7.36 -7.31 -9.30
CA GLN A 278 7.20 -8.17 -8.13
C GLN A 278 7.13 -9.65 -8.53
N CYS A 279 6.69 -9.95 -9.76
CA CYS A 279 6.34 -11.29 -10.20
C CYS A 279 7.04 -11.68 -11.51
N SER A 280 7.44 -12.95 -11.59
CA SER A 280 7.99 -13.61 -12.78
C SER A 280 7.26 -14.93 -13.05
N GLU A 281 7.17 -15.33 -14.32
CA GLU A 281 6.73 -16.66 -14.74
C GLU A 281 7.96 -17.46 -15.21
N THR A 282 8.22 -18.61 -14.58
CA THR A 282 9.21 -19.57 -15.05
C THR A 282 8.50 -20.79 -15.64
N ILE A 283 9.02 -21.30 -16.75
CA ILE A 283 8.46 -22.39 -17.52
C ILE A 283 9.52 -23.47 -17.63
N MET A 284 9.18 -24.69 -17.23
CA MET A 284 9.95 -25.90 -17.54
C MET A 284 9.25 -26.64 -18.68
N GLU A 285 9.98 -26.93 -19.74
CA GLU A 285 9.53 -27.66 -20.91
C GLU A 285 10.33 -28.96 -21.04
N ILE A 286 9.67 -30.10 -20.91
CA ILE A 286 10.26 -31.42 -21.17
C ILE A 286 9.92 -31.80 -22.60
N VAL A 287 10.92 -31.90 -23.45
CA VAL A 287 10.82 -32.29 -24.86
C VAL A 287 11.08 -33.78 -24.99
N ASP A 288 10.30 -34.48 -25.81
CA ASP A 288 10.42 -35.92 -26.06
C ASP A 288 10.41 -36.73 -24.74
N LEU A 289 9.30 -36.62 -24.00
CA LEU A 289 9.15 -37.20 -22.67
C LEU A 289 9.48 -38.70 -22.66
N SER A 290 10.42 -39.09 -21.82
CA SER A 290 10.86 -40.47 -21.65
C SER A 290 10.35 -41.07 -20.35
N GLU A 291 10.39 -42.40 -20.26
CA GLU A 291 9.91 -43.14 -19.08
C GLU A 291 10.67 -42.76 -17.79
N TYR A 292 11.96 -42.43 -17.90
CA TYR A 292 12.76 -42.02 -16.74
C TYR A 292 12.50 -40.58 -16.30
N GLN A 293 11.73 -39.79 -17.04
CA GLN A 293 11.37 -38.40 -16.71
C GLN A 293 10.03 -38.27 -15.97
N PHE A 294 9.28 -39.37 -15.79
CA PHE A 294 8.12 -39.34 -14.91
C PHE A 294 8.52 -39.13 -13.44
N GLY A 295 7.63 -38.49 -12.67
CA GLY A 295 7.81 -38.24 -11.25
C GLY A 295 7.62 -36.79 -10.85
N ARG A 296 8.09 -36.48 -9.64
CA ARG A 296 7.89 -35.20 -8.98
C ARG A 296 9.01 -34.22 -9.29
N TYR A 297 8.62 -33.00 -9.65
CA TYR A 297 9.51 -31.88 -9.90
C TYR A 297 9.21 -30.74 -8.94
N GLU A 298 10.21 -29.90 -8.66
CA GLU A 298 10.13 -28.79 -7.74
C GLU A 298 10.51 -27.48 -8.45
N CYS A 299 9.64 -26.47 -8.33
CA CYS A 299 9.97 -25.07 -8.61
C CYS A 299 10.35 -24.41 -7.29
N GLN A 300 11.55 -23.87 -7.21
CA GLN A 300 12.10 -23.30 -5.98
C GLN A 300 12.62 -21.89 -6.24
N ALA A 301 12.33 -20.96 -5.34
CA ALA A 301 12.80 -19.58 -5.44
C ALA A 301 13.32 -19.07 -4.09
N GLU A 302 14.29 -18.17 -4.15
CA GLU A 302 14.96 -17.61 -2.98
C GLU A 302 15.22 -16.12 -3.13
N ASN A 303 14.95 -15.36 -2.06
CA ASN A 303 15.37 -13.98 -1.89
C ASN A 303 16.09 -13.81 -0.54
N ILE A 304 16.49 -12.58 -0.18
CA ILE A 304 17.20 -12.32 1.09
C ILE A 304 16.40 -12.68 2.34
N LEU A 305 15.07 -12.79 2.25
CA LEU A 305 14.19 -13.12 3.36
C LEU A 305 13.94 -14.62 3.49
N GLY A 306 14.36 -15.41 2.50
CA GLY A 306 14.28 -16.86 2.57
C GLY A 306 13.84 -17.49 1.27
N LYS A 307 13.40 -18.74 1.39
CA LYS A 307 13.28 -19.69 0.30
C LYS A 307 11.95 -20.43 0.38
N ASN A 308 11.35 -20.71 -0.76
CA ASN A 308 10.09 -21.41 -0.83
C ASN A 308 9.97 -22.24 -2.13
N SER A 309 9.10 -23.26 -2.11
CA SER A 309 9.01 -24.27 -3.16
C SER A 309 7.59 -24.74 -3.41
N VAL A 310 7.29 -25.09 -4.66
CA VAL A 310 6.06 -25.78 -5.08
C VAL A 310 6.40 -26.95 -5.98
N PHE A 311 5.51 -27.94 -6.04
CA PHE A 311 5.79 -29.20 -6.72
C PHE A 311 4.78 -29.49 -7.82
N VAL A 312 5.21 -30.26 -8.82
CA VAL A 312 4.35 -30.83 -9.87
C VAL A 312 4.67 -32.30 -10.07
N ASP A 313 3.64 -33.12 -10.26
CA ASP A 313 3.76 -34.52 -10.61
C ASP A 313 3.51 -34.73 -12.11
N VAL A 314 4.52 -35.27 -12.81
CA VAL A 314 4.41 -35.68 -14.21
C VAL A 314 4.18 -37.18 -14.24
N GLU A 315 3.01 -37.59 -14.71
CA GLU A 315 2.58 -38.99 -14.68
C GLU A 315 2.29 -39.54 -16.08
N GLN A 316 2.52 -40.85 -16.23
CA GLN A 316 2.20 -41.53 -17.46
C GLN A 316 0.68 -41.72 -17.62
N SER A 317 0.17 -41.48 -18.82
CA SER A 317 -1.21 -41.85 -19.16
C SER A 317 -1.39 -43.36 -19.05
N SER A 318 -2.45 -43.81 -18.37
CA SER A 318 -2.82 -45.23 -18.31
C SER A 318 -2.96 -45.81 -19.72
N ARG A 319 -2.29 -46.92 -20.01
CA ARG A 319 -2.43 -47.63 -21.30
C ARG A 319 -3.80 -48.33 -21.32
N ILE A 320 -4.69 -47.89 -22.21
CA ILE A 320 -5.88 -48.70 -22.55
C ILE A 320 -5.39 -49.86 -23.40
N VAL A 321 -5.19 -51.03 -22.79
CA VAL A 321 -4.96 -52.26 -23.54
C VAL A 321 -6.29 -52.63 -24.20
N LYS A 322 -6.41 -52.41 -25.51
CA LYS A 322 -7.46 -53.05 -26.30
C LYS A 322 -7.21 -54.55 -26.22
N THR A 323 -7.90 -55.27 -25.33
CA THR A 323 -7.97 -56.72 -25.45
C THR A 323 -8.60 -57.03 -26.80
N LYS A 324 -7.90 -57.81 -27.62
CA LYS A 324 -8.44 -58.36 -28.87
C LYS A 324 -9.79 -59.01 -28.56
N HIS A 325 -10.72 -58.94 -29.50
CA HIS A 325 -12.00 -59.63 -29.42
C HIS A 325 -11.71 -61.12 -29.24
N TYR A 326 -11.87 -61.64 -28.02
CA TYR A 326 -11.74 -63.07 -27.73
C TYR A 326 -13.16 -63.64 -27.65
N GLU A 327 -13.55 -64.43 -28.65
CA GLU A 327 -14.69 -65.34 -28.52
C GLU A 327 -14.29 -66.44 -27.52
N HIS A 328 -14.65 -66.25 -26.25
CA HIS A 328 -14.53 -67.30 -25.26
C HIS A 328 -15.77 -68.19 -25.30
N HIS A 329 -15.59 -69.44 -25.73
CA HIS A 329 -16.52 -70.52 -25.40
C HIS A 329 -16.29 -70.91 -23.93
N ALA A 330 -17.27 -70.63 -23.06
CA ALA A 330 -17.21 -71.05 -21.66
C ALA A 330 -17.32 -72.58 -21.59
N ASN A 331 -16.23 -73.26 -21.22
CA ASN A 331 -16.19 -74.73 -21.20
C ASN A 331 -16.74 -75.36 -19.91
N GLU A 332 -16.91 -74.60 -18.81
CA GLU A 332 -17.45 -75.15 -17.57
C GLU A 332 -18.39 -74.17 -16.86
N PHE A 333 -19.66 -74.55 -16.79
CA PHE A 333 -20.63 -73.98 -15.86
C PHE A 333 -20.68 -74.86 -14.61
N ASN A 334 -20.67 -74.26 -13.41
CA ASN A 334 -21.11 -74.96 -12.20
C ASN A 334 -22.53 -75.53 -12.42
N ARG A 335 -22.88 -76.67 -11.81
CA ARG A 335 -24.18 -77.38 -11.88
C ARG A 335 -25.44 -76.51 -11.80
N ASN A 336 -25.33 -75.26 -11.33
CA ASN A 336 -26.43 -74.30 -11.24
C ASN A 336 -26.44 -73.21 -12.34
N GLY A 337 -25.47 -73.19 -13.26
CA GLY A 337 -25.37 -72.19 -14.34
C GLY A 337 -25.02 -70.76 -13.89
N ARG A 338 -24.55 -70.57 -12.65
CA ARG A 338 -24.48 -69.25 -11.99
C ARG A 338 -23.13 -68.53 -11.99
N THR A 339 -22.06 -69.21 -12.37
CA THR A 339 -20.70 -68.66 -12.38
C THR A 339 -19.95 -69.25 -13.55
N ALA A 340 -19.44 -68.40 -14.43
CA ALA A 340 -18.45 -68.73 -15.44
C ALA A 340 -17.11 -68.18 -14.96
N LEU A 341 -16.06 -69.00 -15.00
CA LEU A 341 -14.70 -68.58 -14.67
C LEU A 341 -13.95 -68.35 -16.00
N LEU A 342 -13.65 -67.09 -16.30
CA LEU A 342 -12.79 -66.74 -17.42
C LEU A 342 -11.36 -66.71 -16.91
N ILE A 343 -10.57 -67.71 -17.29
CA ILE A 343 -9.13 -67.75 -17.06
C ILE A 343 -8.49 -67.27 -18.36
N ASP A 344 -7.97 -66.04 -18.35
CA ASP A 344 -7.07 -65.61 -19.41
C ASP A 344 -5.75 -66.42 -19.28
N LYS A 345 -5.01 -66.59 -20.36
CA LYS A 345 -3.64 -67.14 -20.36
C LYS A 345 -2.83 -66.27 -21.30
N ASP A 346 -2.18 -65.25 -20.76
CA ASP A 346 -1.22 -64.45 -21.50
C ASP A 346 -0.09 -65.37 -21.97
N GLN A 347 0.06 -65.51 -23.29
CA GLN A 347 1.13 -66.33 -23.87
C GLN A 347 2.47 -65.59 -23.93
N GLN A 348 2.53 -64.32 -23.50
CA GLN A 348 3.77 -63.53 -23.46
C GLN A 348 4.24 -63.17 -22.05
N SER A 349 3.43 -63.37 -21.00
CA SER A 349 3.89 -63.23 -19.62
C SER A 349 3.64 -64.50 -18.80
N ASN A 350 4.67 -64.96 -18.09
CA ASN A 350 4.62 -66.15 -17.23
C ASN A 350 3.75 -65.94 -15.96
N ASN A 351 2.96 -64.87 -15.88
CA ASN A 351 2.16 -64.52 -14.73
C ASN A 351 0.69 -64.84 -14.97
N THR A 352 0.09 -65.60 -14.05
CA THR A 352 -1.32 -65.98 -14.14
C THR A 352 -2.24 -64.97 -13.45
N HIS A 353 -2.83 -64.10 -14.27
CA HIS A 353 -4.21 -63.57 -14.36
C HIS A 353 -4.94 -62.86 -13.20
N SER A 354 -5.44 -61.68 -13.55
CA SER A 354 -6.67 -61.07 -13.03
C SER A 354 -7.84 -62.05 -13.17
N ILE A 355 -8.37 -62.54 -12.04
CA ILE A 355 -9.54 -63.43 -12.02
C ILE A 355 -10.81 -62.58 -12.14
N LEU A 356 -11.50 -62.64 -13.27
CA LEU A 356 -12.79 -61.98 -13.44
C LEU A 356 -13.91 -62.92 -12.96
N ARG A 357 -14.54 -62.58 -11.82
CA ARG A 357 -15.67 -63.33 -11.26
C ARG A 357 -16.98 -62.62 -11.62
N ILE A 358 -17.81 -63.26 -12.45
CA ILE A 358 -19.13 -62.77 -12.84
C ILE A 358 -20.19 -63.55 -12.04
N GLU A 359 -20.99 -62.86 -11.24
CA GLU A 359 -22.09 -63.47 -10.48
C GLU A 359 -23.44 -63.06 -11.08
N THR A 360 -24.27 -64.03 -11.47
CA THR A 360 -25.62 -63.75 -11.99
C THR A 360 -26.64 -63.55 -10.86
N PRO A 361 -27.51 -62.52 -10.92
CA PRO A 361 -28.51 -62.29 -9.88
C PRO A 361 -29.63 -63.35 -9.90
N LYS A 362 -30.19 -63.63 -8.71
CA LYS A 362 -31.00 -64.83 -8.36
C LYS A 362 -32.38 -65.00 -9.04
N SER A 363 -32.82 -64.11 -9.93
CA SER A 363 -34.12 -64.29 -10.60
C SER A 363 -34.21 -63.49 -11.89
N LEU A 364 -34.15 -64.15 -13.04
CA LEU A 364 -34.56 -63.56 -14.32
C LEU A 364 -35.54 -64.51 -15.00
N GLY A 365 -36.82 -64.15 -14.91
CA GLY A 365 -37.89 -64.81 -15.66
C GLY A 365 -37.84 -64.48 -17.13
N ASN A 366 -38.36 -65.41 -17.94
CA ASN A 366 -38.43 -65.40 -19.40
C ASN A 366 -38.79 -64.03 -20.01
N ALA A 367 -37.78 -63.27 -20.43
CA ALA A 367 -37.87 -62.25 -21.46
C ALA A 367 -36.44 -61.85 -21.84
N ASN A 368 -36.16 -61.74 -23.15
CA ASN A 368 -34.94 -61.11 -23.69
C ASN A 368 -34.60 -59.85 -22.89
N ARG A 369 -33.59 -59.91 -22.02
CA ARG A 369 -33.21 -58.79 -21.17
C ARG A 369 -31.69 -58.67 -21.07
N PHE A 370 -31.24 -57.51 -21.50
CA PHE A 370 -29.93 -56.92 -21.24
C PHE A 370 -29.72 -56.88 -19.71
N SER A 371 -28.61 -57.43 -19.22
CA SER A 371 -28.19 -57.18 -17.83
C SER A 371 -26.87 -56.43 -17.81
N TYR A 372 -26.77 -55.45 -16.93
CA TYR A 372 -25.58 -54.65 -16.70
C TYR A 372 -24.88 -55.19 -15.45
N PHE A 373 -23.58 -55.48 -15.53
CA PHE A 373 -22.78 -55.86 -14.38
C PHE A 373 -21.89 -54.70 -13.95
N LEU A 374 -21.85 -54.42 -12.65
CA LEU A 374 -20.88 -53.53 -12.01
C LEU A 374 -19.70 -54.37 -11.53
N ILE A 375 -18.52 -54.09 -12.07
CA ILE A 375 -17.25 -54.64 -11.56
C ILE A 375 -16.69 -53.63 -10.57
N ASN A 376 -16.12 -54.10 -9.46
CA ASN A 376 -15.46 -53.25 -8.46
C ASN A 376 -14.33 -52.43 -9.14
N ASN A 377 -14.53 -51.12 -9.25
CA ASN A 377 -13.74 -50.05 -9.92
C ASN A 377 -13.98 -49.82 -11.44
N PRO A 378 -13.98 -48.56 -11.89
CA PRO A 378 -15.22 -47.89 -12.30
C PRO A 378 -15.63 -48.19 -13.74
N ILE A 379 -16.83 -48.75 -13.88
CA ILE A 379 -17.72 -48.72 -15.04
C ILE A 379 -17.11 -49.28 -16.35
N THR A 380 -16.89 -50.60 -16.37
CA THR A 380 -16.86 -51.35 -17.64
C THR A 380 -18.27 -51.79 -17.98
N LEU A 381 -18.87 -51.19 -19.02
CA LEU A 381 -20.23 -51.46 -19.47
C LEU A 381 -20.21 -52.60 -20.49
N ILE A 382 -20.46 -53.83 -20.05
CA ILE A 382 -20.45 -55.02 -20.91
C ILE A 382 -21.85 -55.23 -21.51
N ARG A 383 -21.98 -55.27 -22.84
CA ARG A 383 -23.19 -55.76 -23.52
C ARG A 383 -23.02 -57.25 -23.78
N TYR A 384 -23.98 -58.05 -23.33
CA TYR A 384 -24.05 -59.47 -23.70
C TYR A 384 -25.44 -59.81 -24.25
N PHE A 385 -25.48 -60.86 -25.08
CA PHE A 385 -26.71 -61.50 -25.55
C PHE A 385 -26.69 -62.97 -25.15
N GLU A 386 -27.84 -63.49 -24.73
CA GLU A 386 -28.04 -64.89 -24.40
C GLU A 386 -28.77 -65.56 -25.57
N LEU A 387 -28.11 -66.53 -26.22
CA LEU A 387 -28.71 -67.33 -27.29
C LEU A 387 -28.98 -68.73 -26.78
N LYS A 388 -30.25 -69.15 -26.88
CA LYS A 388 -30.67 -70.51 -26.53
C LYS A 388 -30.68 -71.37 -27.80
N HIS A 389 -29.64 -72.18 -28.01
CA HIS A 389 -29.63 -73.15 -29.09
C HIS A 389 -29.65 -74.57 -28.51
N GLN A 390 -30.77 -75.28 -28.75
CA GLN A 390 -30.98 -76.72 -28.57
C GLN A 390 -30.02 -77.44 -27.60
N SER A 391 -30.21 -77.19 -26.29
CA SER A 391 -29.55 -77.81 -25.12
C SER A 391 -28.23 -77.22 -24.62
N HIS A 392 -27.67 -76.20 -25.27
CA HIS A 392 -26.53 -75.44 -24.75
C HIS A 392 -26.83 -73.94 -24.65
N TRP A 393 -26.26 -73.31 -23.63
CA TRP A 393 -26.31 -71.86 -23.43
C TRP A 393 -25.02 -71.27 -23.97
N GLU A 394 -25.12 -70.30 -24.87
CA GLU A 394 -23.96 -69.60 -25.42
C GLU A 394 -23.99 -68.14 -24.95
N MET A 395 -22.89 -67.71 -24.32
CA MET A 395 -22.69 -66.34 -23.88
C MET A 395 -21.81 -65.62 -24.90
N ARG A 396 -22.37 -64.63 -25.60
CA ARG A 396 -21.61 -63.81 -26.55
C ARG A 396 -21.44 -62.40 -26.00
N ILE A 397 -20.19 -61.98 -25.85
CA ILE A 397 -19.80 -60.65 -25.37
C ILE A 397 -19.44 -59.80 -26.59
N ASP A 398 -20.36 -58.95 -27.03
CA ASP A 398 -20.17 -58.07 -28.20
C ASP A 398 -19.52 -56.71 -27.87
N SER A 399 -19.15 -56.50 -26.60
CA SER A 399 -18.47 -55.27 -26.16
C SER A 399 -17.00 -55.52 -25.85
N PRO A 400 -16.09 -54.61 -26.24
CA PRO A 400 -14.71 -54.65 -25.77
C PRO A 400 -14.68 -54.60 -24.23
N ILE A 401 -14.00 -55.57 -23.62
CA ILE A 401 -13.76 -55.59 -22.18
C ILE A 401 -12.60 -54.63 -21.92
N PHE A 402 -12.84 -53.56 -21.16
CA PHE A 402 -11.79 -52.65 -20.73
C PHE A 402 -11.27 -53.14 -19.38
N LEU A 403 -10.02 -53.59 -19.36
CA LEU A 403 -9.28 -53.89 -18.14
C LEU A 403 -8.46 -52.65 -17.78
N TYR A 404 -8.75 -52.07 -16.61
CA TYR A 404 -7.90 -51.06 -16.01
C TYR A 404 -6.74 -51.78 -15.33
N TYR A 405 -5.51 -51.50 -15.75
CA TYR A 405 -4.28 -51.97 -15.10
C TYR A 405 -3.68 -50.86 -14.24
#